data_AF-A0A1Q7QX69-F1
#
_entry.id   AF-A0A1Q7QX69-F1
#
_cell.length_a   1.000
_cell.length_b   1.000
_cell.length_c   1.000
_cell.angle_alpha   90.00
_cell.angle_beta   90.00
_cell.angle_gamma   90.00
#
_symmetry.space_group_name_H-M   'P 1'
#
loop_
_entity.id
_entity.type
_entity.pdbx_description
1 polymer ?
#
loop_
_entity_poly.entity_id
_entity_poly.type
_entity_poly.pdbx_seq_one_letter_code
_entity_poly.pdbx_strand_id
1 'polypeptide(L)'
;MERKVAQTELEPSEYQTLAKTAEKKGLTIKEALRQAARLWVHEESGIDSNDPIFDIALGRRKARDWGKGTENASKEVDETLYK
;
A
#
# COMPACT_ATOMS: atom_id res chain seq x y z
N MET A 1 10.17 -15.77 16.88
CA MET A 1 10.27 -14.53 16.08
C MET A 1 10.99 -13.49 16.91
N GLU A 2 12.07 -12.94 16.38
CA GLU A 2 12.82 -11.85 17.03
C GLU A 2 11.93 -10.59 17.05
N ARG A 3 11.80 -9.92 18.20
CA ARG A 3 11.04 -8.67 18.31
C ARG A 3 12.01 -7.52 18.53
N LYS A 4 11.91 -6.47 17.70
CA LYS A 4 12.63 -5.21 17.91
C LYS A 4 11.71 -4.19 18.58
N VAL A 5 12.29 -3.29 19.37
CA VAL A 5 11.57 -2.22 20.06
C VAL A 5 12.01 -0.89 19.45
N ALA A 6 11.04 -0.10 18.98
CA ALA A 6 11.24 1.29 18.61
C ALA A 6 10.76 2.18 19.77
N GLN A 7 11.58 3.14 20.17
CA GLN A 7 11.25 4.13 21.19
C GLN A 7 11.34 5.51 20.55
N THR A 8 10.40 6.39 20.89
CA THR A 8 10.37 7.79 20.46
C THR A 8 9.78 8.62 21.57
N GLU A 9 10.15 9.89 21.59
CA GLU A 9 9.53 10.90 22.45
C GLU A 9 8.38 11.57 21.69
N LEU A 10 7.35 11.97 22.42
CA LEU A 10 6.20 12.72 21.91
C LEU A 10 5.99 13.92 22.82
N GLU A 11 5.62 15.06 22.24
CA GLU A 11 5.19 16.20 23.04
C GLU A 11 3.95 15.83 23.89
N PRO A 12 3.77 16.43 25.07
CA PRO A 12 2.63 16.10 25.94
C PRO A 12 1.26 16.24 25.24
N SER A 13 1.14 17.21 24.35
CA SER A 13 -0.06 17.46 23.54
C SER A 13 -0.30 16.36 22.50
N GLU A 14 0.75 15.89 21.84
CA GLU A 14 0.70 14.79 20.87
C GLU A 14 0.33 13.49 21.56
N TYR A 15 0.96 13.20 22.71
CA TYR A 15 0.65 12.03 23.51
C TYR A 15 -0.81 12.02 23.99
N GLN A 16 -1.33 13.15 24.48
CA GLN A 16 -2.73 13.25 24.88
C GLN A 16 -3.68 13.01 23.71
N THR A 17 -3.36 13.53 22.53
CA THR A 17 -4.17 13.37 21.33
C THR A 17 -4.21 11.91 20.88
N LEU A 18 -3.05 11.24 20.89
CA LEU A 18 -2.92 9.81 20.65
C LEU A 18 -3.74 9.00 21.66
N ALA A 19 -3.63 9.32 22.95
CA ALA A 19 -4.32 8.61 24.02
C ALA A 19 -5.85 8.69 23.90
N LYS A 20 -6.39 9.90 23.69
CA LYS A 20 -7.83 10.10 23.47
C LYS A 20 -8.33 9.34 22.23
N THR A 21 -7.52 9.28 21.18
CA THR A 21 -7.87 8.57 19.94
C THR A 21 -7.85 7.05 20.14
N ALA A 22 -6.87 6.53 20.88
CA ALA A 22 -6.77 5.12 21.22
C ALA A 22 -7.95 4.68 22.09
N GLU A 23 -8.29 5.47 23.12
CA GLU A 23 -9.43 5.23 24.01
C GLU A 23 -10.75 5.17 23.24
N LYS A 24 -11.01 6.15 22.35
CA LYS A 24 -12.21 6.16 21.48
C LYS A 24 -12.33 4.92 20.60
N LYS A 25 -11.21 4.29 20.24
CA LYS A 25 -11.17 3.08 19.42
C LYS A 25 -11.08 1.79 20.24
N GLY A 26 -11.09 1.87 21.57
CA GLY A 26 -10.93 0.71 22.45
C GLY A 26 -9.54 0.05 22.35
N LEU A 27 -8.51 0.82 21.97
CA LEU A 27 -7.14 0.34 21.76
C LEU A 27 -6.23 0.79 22.90
N THR A 28 -5.22 -0.03 23.20
CA THR A 28 -4.09 0.43 24.02
C THR A 28 -3.19 1.37 23.22
N ILE A 29 -2.41 2.23 23.90
CA ILE A 29 -1.42 3.12 23.25
C ILE A 29 -0.46 2.35 22.34
N LYS A 30 -0.02 1.17 22.77
CA LYS A 30 0.90 0.32 22.01
C LYS A 30 0.27 -0.21 20.73
N GLU A 31 -1.02 -0.56 20.76
CA GLU A 31 -1.74 -1.01 19.58
C GLU A 31 -2.00 0.14 18.61
N ALA A 32 -2.39 1.30 19.13
CA ALA A 32 -2.57 2.51 18.32
C ALA A 32 -1.26 2.90 17.61
N LEU A 33 -0.13 2.92 18.32
CA LEU A 33 1.19 3.18 17.71
C LEU A 33 1.58 2.12 16.69
N ARG A 34 1.32 0.84 16.97
CA ARG A 34 1.60 -0.24 16.02
C ARG A 34 0.77 -0.09 14.75
N GLN A 35 -0.50 0.29 14.88
CA GLN A 35 -1.37 0.54 13.74
C GLN A 35 -0.93 1.77 12.96
N ALA A 36 -0.59 2.86 13.64
CA ALA A 36 -0.09 4.08 13.01
C ALA A 36 1.21 3.81 12.23
N ALA A 37 2.17 3.10 12.81
CA ALA A 37 3.41 2.73 12.12
C ALA A 37 3.15 1.89 10.87
N ARG A 38 2.19 0.94 10.92
CA ARG A 38 1.81 0.14 9.74
C ARG A 38 1.17 0.97 8.64
N LEU A 39 0.27 1.87 9.02
CA LEU A 39 -0.39 2.77 8.06
C LEU A 39 0.63 3.70 7.41
N TRP A 40 1.50 4.31 8.20
CA TRP A 40 2.56 5.17 7.71
C TRP A 40 3.49 4.44 6.74
N VAL A 41 3.95 3.23 7.09
CA VAL A 41 4.77 2.42 6.17
C VAL A 41 4.00 2.10 4.90
N HIS A 42 2.72 1.74 4.98
CA HIS A 42 1.91 1.42 3.80
C HIS A 42 1.71 2.62 2.87
N GLU A 43 1.47 3.79 3.44
CA GLU A 43 1.31 5.05 2.70
C GLU A 43 2.62 5.48 2.05
N GLU A 44 3.74 5.40 2.77
CA GLU A 44 5.05 5.89 2.31
C GLU A 44 5.81 4.88 1.45
N SER A 45 5.55 3.56 1.59
CA SER A 45 6.27 2.53 0.85
C SER A 45 6.06 2.60 -0.67
N GLY A 46 5.05 3.35 -1.11
CA GLY A 46 4.71 3.49 -2.52
C GLY A 46 4.45 2.13 -3.18
N ILE A 47 4.66 2.08 -4.50
CA ILE A 47 4.60 0.83 -5.26
C ILE A 47 5.87 0.03 -4.96
N ASP A 48 5.70 -1.22 -4.52
CA ASP A 48 6.84 -2.13 -4.38
C ASP A 48 7.52 -2.27 -5.75
N SER A 49 8.78 -1.85 -5.80
CA SER A 49 9.61 -1.94 -6.98
C SER A 49 9.73 -3.37 -7.52
N ASN A 50 9.62 -4.39 -6.66
CA ASN A 50 9.70 -5.79 -7.05
C ASN A 50 8.35 -6.44 -7.34
N ASP A 51 7.25 -5.68 -7.29
CA ASP A 51 5.93 -6.21 -7.60
C ASP A 51 5.85 -6.61 -9.10
N PRO A 52 5.60 -7.90 -9.41
CA PRO A 52 5.53 -8.40 -10.78
C PRO A 52 4.48 -7.71 -11.65
N ILE A 53 3.45 -7.10 -11.03
CA ILE A 53 2.39 -6.37 -11.73
C ILE A 53 2.95 -5.08 -12.36
N PHE A 54 3.86 -4.39 -11.65
CA PHE A 54 4.38 -3.10 -12.08
C PHE A 54 5.67 -3.18 -12.89
N ASP A 55 6.22 -4.38 -13.08
CA ASP A 55 7.40 -4.59 -13.91
C ASP A 55 7.23 -4.08 -15.36
N ILE A 56 6.03 -4.18 -15.92
CA ILE A 56 5.75 -3.69 -17.29
C ILE A 56 5.60 -2.17 -17.32
N ALA A 57 4.83 -1.60 -16.39
CA ALA A 57 4.56 -0.16 -16.32
C ALA A 57 5.81 0.66 -15.95
N LEU A 58 6.71 0.09 -15.15
CA LEU A 58 7.99 0.70 -14.76
C LEU A 58 9.11 0.44 -15.78
N GLY A 59 8.81 -0.16 -16.93
CA GLY A 59 9.77 -0.40 -18.01
C GLY A 59 10.82 -1.48 -17.72
N ARG A 60 10.65 -2.28 -16.67
CA ARG A 60 11.57 -3.37 -16.27
C ARG A 60 11.37 -4.63 -17.10
N ARG A 61 10.15 -4.86 -17.59
CA ARG A 61 9.80 -5.89 -18.58
C ARG A 61 9.04 -5.27 -19.75
N LYS A 62 9.28 -5.78 -20.96
CA LYS A 62 8.43 -5.44 -22.10
C LYS A 62 7.09 -6.16 -21.95
N ALA A 63 6.00 -5.49 -22.33
CA ALA A 63 4.72 -6.13 -22.52
C ALA A 63 4.91 -7.33 -23.46
N ARG A 64 4.32 -8.46 -23.09
CA ARG A 64 4.45 -9.70 -23.85
C ARG A 64 3.69 -9.50 -25.16
N ASP A 65 4.42 -9.42 -26.26
CA ASP A 65 3.84 -9.40 -27.60
C ASP A 65 3.30 -10.79 -27.91
N TRP A 66 1.98 -10.90 -28.07
CA TRP A 66 1.30 -12.15 -28.38
C TRP A 66 1.22 -12.41 -29.90
N GLY A 67 1.80 -11.53 -30.72
CA GLY A 67 1.88 -11.66 -32.17
C GLY A 67 0.84 -10.81 -32.91
N LYS A 68 0.93 -10.86 -34.25
CA LYS A 68 0.02 -10.17 -35.18
C LYS A 68 -1.44 -10.57 -34.92
N GLY A 69 -2.34 -9.59 -34.85
CA GLY A 69 -3.76 -9.78 -34.58
C GLY A 69 -4.16 -9.47 -33.13
N THR A 70 -3.20 -9.17 -32.25
CA THR A 70 -3.49 -8.76 -30.86
C THR A 70 -3.42 -7.24 -30.65
N GLU A 71 -3.13 -6.47 -31.70
CA GLU A 71 -2.89 -5.02 -31.59
C GLU A 71 -4.14 -4.25 -31.10
N ASN A 72 -5.34 -4.74 -31.41
CA ASN A 72 -6.61 -4.13 -31.01
C ASN A 72 -7.43 -4.99 -30.04
N ALA A 73 -6.84 -6.02 -29.43
CA ALA A 73 -7.57 -6.98 -28.59
C ALA A 73 -8.37 -6.31 -27.47
N SER A 74 -7.85 -5.21 -26.89
CA SER A 74 -8.59 -4.44 -25.88
C SER A 74 -9.88 -3.82 -26.41
N LYS A 75 -9.87 -3.28 -27.64
CA LYS A 75 -11.05 -2.66 -28.27
C LYS A 75 -12.08 -3.70 -28.68
N GLU A 76 -11.64 -4.82 -29.22
CA GLU A 76 -12.53 -5.92 -29.67
C GLU A 76 -13.29 -6.55 -28.48
N VAL A 77 -12.62 -6.68 -27.32
CA VAL A 77 -13.24 -7.15 -26.09
C VAL A 77 -14.30 -6.15 -25.59
N ASP A 78 -14.00 -4.85 -25.59
CA ASP A 78 -14.95 -3.81 -25.17
C ASP A 78 -16.20 -3.79 -26.06
N GLU A 79 -16.04 -3.89 -27.38
CA GLU A 79 -17.15 -3.94 -28.34
C GLU A 79 -18.04 -5.20 -28.18
N THR A 80 -17.50 -6.26 -27.60
CA THR A 80 -18.23 -7.52 -27.37
C THR A 80 -18.98 -7.50 -26.03
N LEU A 81 -18.35 -6.95 -24.99
CA LEU A 81 -18.90 -6.94 -23.63
C LEU A 81 -19.92 -5.83 -23.38
N TYR A 82 -19.77 -4.67 -24.04
CA TYR A 82 -20.59 -3.48 -23.79
C TYR A 82 -21.61 -3.18 -24.91
N LYS A 83 -22.07 -4.22 -25.61
CA LYS A 83 -23.24 -4.12 -26.49
C LYS A 83 -24.56 -4.04 -25.73
#